data_AF-A0A086AGK0-F1
#
_entry.id   AF-A0A086AGK0-F1
#
_cell.length_a   1.000
_cell.length_b   1.000
_cell.length_c   1.000
_cell.angle_alpha   90.00
_cell.angle_beta   90.00
_cell.angle_gamma   90.00
#
_symmetry.space_group_name_H-M   'P 1'
#
loop_
_entity.id
_entity.type
_entity.pdbx_description
1 polymer ?
#
loop_
_entity_poly.entity_id
_entity_poly.type
_entity_poly.pdbx_seq_one_letter_code
_entity_poly.pdbx_strand_id
1 'polypeptide(L)'
;MKTDFYTKFILTVIAVCLTILTLQNVDLIPKAYAVEKNDNLNVLSTKNYGLVPVNANGTIDVNIKSCAPNLNVNVNNKVDVNIDKVGGGYVSSGGPIPVKIK
;
A
#
# COMPACT_ATOMS: atom_id res chain seq x y z
N MET A 1 18.37 -63.69 -18.84
CA MET A 1 17.40 -63.28 -17.79
C MET A 1 18.04 -62.82 -16.46
N LYS A 2 19.36 -62.91 -16.24
CA LYS A 2 20.00 -62.40 -15.00
C LYS A 2 20.32 -60.91 -15.04
N THR A 3 20.47 -60.34 -16.24
CA THR A 3 20.77 -58.92 -16.49
C THR A 3 19.60 -58.00 -16.15
N ASP A 4 18.36 -58.45 -16.32
CA ASP A 4 17.16 -57.64 -16.05
C ASP A 4 17.03 -57.21 -14.59
N PHE A 5 17.46 -58.03 -13.63
CA PHE A 5 17.41 -57.68 -12.21
C PHE A 5 18.46 -56.63 -11.84
N TYR A 6 19.66 -56.74 -12.40
CA TYR A 6 20.74 -55.79 -12.12
C TYR A 6 20.41 -54.40 -12.69
N THR A 7 19.93 -54.35 -13.93
CA THR A 7 19.51 -53.10 -14.57
C THR A 7 18.32 -52.47 -13.84
N LYS A 8 17.31 -53.26 -13.46
CA LYS A 8 16.18 -52.75 -12.67
C LYS A 8 16.61 -52.23 -11.31
N PHE A 9 17.54 -52.90 -10.63
CA PHE A 9 18.07 -52.45 -9.34
C PHE A 9 18.82 -51.12 -9.47
N ILE A 10 19.76 -51.02 -10.41
CA ILE A 10 20.47 -49.77 -10.71
C ILE A 10 19.49 -48.64 -11.07
N LEU A 11 18.50 -48.92 -11.92
CA LEU A 11 17.52 -47.92 -12.36
C LEU A 11 16.67 -47.41 -11.19
N THR A 12 16.31 -48.29 -10.26
CA THR A 12 15.56 -47.92 -9.05
C THR A 12 16.40 -47.02 -8.15
N VAL A 13 17.67 -47.34 -7.96
CA VAL A 13 18.58 -46.52 -7.14
C VAL A 13 18.77 -45.13 -7.76
N ILE A 14 18.99 -45.05 -9.07
CA ILE A 14 19.13 -43.76 -9.77
C ILE A 14 17.84 -42.95 -9.68
N ALA A 15 16.68 -43.58 -9.84
CA ALA A 15 15.39 -42.91 -9.71
C ALA A 15 15.18 -42.34 -8.29
N VAL A 16 15.54 -43.07 -7.24
CA VAL A 16 15.43 -42.60 -5.84
C VAL A 16 16.38 -41.43 -5.58
N CYS A 17 17.61 -41.47 -6.08
CA CYS A 17 18.52 -40.34 -5.94
C CYS A 17 18.00 -39.09 -6.67
N LEU A 18 17.45 -39.27 -7.88
CA LEU A 18 16.86 -38.18 -8.66
C LEU A 18 15.63 -37.58 -7.96
N THR A 19 14.75 -38.39 -7.38
CA THR A 19 13.58 -37.86 -6.65
C THR A 19 13.99 -37.06 -5.42
N ILE A 20 14.99 -37.51 -4.66
CA ILE A 20 15.48 -36.74 -3.50
C ILE A 20 16.07 -35.40 -3.94
N LEU A 21 16.87 -35.39 -5.02
CA LEU A 21 17.44 -34.16 -5.58
C LEU A 21 16.35 -33.21 -6.09
N THR A 22 15.32 -33.70 -6.76
CA THR A 22 14.23 -32.84 -7.23
C THR A 22 13.43 -32.27 -6.07
N LEU A 23 13.14 -33.05 -5.01
CA LEU A 23 12.47 -32.53 -3.82
C LEU A 23 13.24 -31.42 -3.10
N GLN A 24 14.58 -31.45 -3.13
CA GLN A 24 15.41 -30.38 -2.56
C GLN A 24 15.44 -29.10 -3.40
N ASN A 25 15.32 -29.23 -4.72
CA ASN A 25 15.36 -28.09 -5.65
C ASN A 25 13.97 -27.50 -5.93
N VAL A 26 12.90 -28.21 -5.59
CA VAL A 26 11.55 -27.67 -5.66
C VAL A 26 11.35 -26.81 -4.42
N ASP A 27 11.42 -25.49 -4.61
CA ASP A 27 10.94 -24.50 -3.63
C ASP A 27 9.40 -24.60 -3.52
N LEU A 28 8.90 -25.64 -2.83
CA LEU A 28 7.45 -25.87 -2.57
C LEU A 28 6.83 -24.74 -1.74
N ILE A 29 7.66 -24.01 -1.01
CA ILE A 29 7.26 -22.83 -0.24
C ILE A 29 7.77 -21.62 -1.02
N PRO A 30 6.88 -20.75 -1.53
CA PRO A 30 7.32 -19.52 -2.18
C PRO A 30 8.11 -18.70 -1.18
N LYS A 31 9.41 -18.52 -1.45
CA LYS A 31 10.26 -17.60 -0.68
C LYS A 31 9.70 -16.20 -0.93
N ALA A 32 9.12 -15.61 0.11
CA ALA A 32 8.72 -14.21 0.08
C ALA A 32 10.00 -13.36 0.06
N TYR A 33 10.43 -12.98 -1.13
CA TYR A 33 11.50 -12.00 -1.30
C TYR A 33 10.96 -10.66 -0.80
N ALA A 34 11.30 -10.30 0.44
CA ALA A 34 11.14 -8.93 0.91
C ALA A 34 12.11 -8.07 0.09
N VAL A 35 11.56 -7.21 -0.78
CA VAL A 35 12.35 -6.17 -1.44
C VAL A 35 12.96 -5.30 -0.34
N GLU A 36 14.30 -5.25 -0.31
CA GLU A 36 15.03 -4.37 0.58
C GLU A 36 14.47 -2.95 0.45
N LYS A 37 14.11 -2.38 1.60
CA LYS A 37 13.61 -1.01 1.69
C LYS A 37 14.75 -0.09 1.25
N ASN A 38 14.72 0.26 -0.04
CA ASN A 38 15.49 1.39 -0.54
C ASN A 38 14.89 2.63 0.12
N ASP A 39 15.56 3.17 1.14
CA ASP A 39 15.21 4.47 1.76
C ASP A 39 15.30 5.63 0.76
N ASN A 40 15.72 5.36 -0.49
CA ASN A 40 15.57 6.23 -1.63
C ASN A 40 14.26 5.91 -2.35
N LEU A 41 13.15 6.22 -1.70
CA LEU A 41 11.84 6.40 -2.31
C LEU A 41 11.94 7.54 -3.35
N ASN A 42 12.54 7.27 -4.51
CA ASN A 42 12.22 7.97 -5.74
C ASN A 42 10.83 7.51 -6.16
N VAL A 43 9.84 7.92 -5.37
CA VAL A 43 8.42 7.80 -5.71
C VAL A 43 8.29 8.50 -7.04
N LEU A 44 8.08 7.69 -8.07
CA LEU A 44 7.65 8.06 -9.41
C LEU A 44 7.08 9.48 -9.43
N SER A 45 7.82 10.37 -10.10
CA SER A 45 7.65 11.81 -10.23
C SER A 45 6.32 12.26 -10.89
N THR A 46 5.26 11.47 -10.80
CA THR A 46 3.95 11.67 -11.43
C THR A 46 2.75 11.42 -10.52
N LYS A 47 2.96 11.13 -9.23
CA LYS A 47 1.85 11.05 -8.26
C LYS A 47 1.97 12.15 -7.19
N ASN A 48 1.04 13.11 -7.24
CA ASN A 48 0.93 14.26 -6.33
C ASN A 48 0.32 13.89 -4.96
N TYR A 49 0.77 12.81 -4.31
CA TYR A 49 0.41 12.54 -2.92
C TYR A 49 1.66 12.65 -2.05
N GLY A 50 1.56 13.43 -0.98
CA GLY A 50 2.55 13.47 0.09
C GLY A 50 2.09 12.59 1.24
N LEU A 51 2.97 11.74 1.75
CA LEU A 51 2.73 11.09 3.03
C LEU A 51 2.95 12.12 4.14
N VAL A 52 1.94 12.34 4.98
CA VAL A 52 2.04 13.22 6.14
C VAL A 52 2.14 12.35 7.40
N PRO A 53 3.16 12.53 8.25
CA PRO A 53 3.28 11.76 9.48
C PRO A 53 2.15 12.08 10.44
N VAL A 54 1.73 11.09 11.21
CA VAL A 54 0.74 11.24 12.27
C VAL A 54 1.47 11.56 13.57
N ASN A 55 0.96 12.54 14.32
CA ASN A 55 1.48 12.89 15.63
C ASN A 55 1.25 11.76 16.65
N ALA A 56 1.98 11.76 17.77
CA ALA A 56 1.83 10.74 18.82
C ALA A 56 0.43 10.67 19.45
N ASN A 57 -0.32 11.78 19.42
CA ASN A 57 -1.71 11.87 19.88
C ASN A 57 -2.74 11.49 18.80
N GLY A 58 -2.30 11.04 17.62
CA GLY A 58 -3.17 10.64 16.52
C GLY A 58 -3.67 11.78 15.63
N THR A 59 -3.24 13.03 15.85
CA THR A 59 -3.64 14.17 14.98
C THR A 59 -2.72 14.33 13.78
N ILE A 60 -3.19 15.07 12.78
CA ILE A 60 -2.40 15.47 11.61
C ILE A 60 -2.52 16.99 11.49
N ASP A 61 -1.39 17.69 11.61
CA ASP A 61 -1.34 19.14 11.47
C ASP A 61 -0.80 19.51 10.09
N VAL A 62 -1.61 20.24 9.29
CA VAL A 62 -1.26 20.64 7.94
C VAL A 62 -1.29 22.17 7.84
N ASN A 63 -0.16 22.76 7.44
CA ASN A 63 -0.06 24.19 7.15
C ASN A 63 0.18 24.41 5.64
N ILE A 64 -0.82 24.94 4.95
CA ILE A 64 -0.78 25.17 3.50
C ILE A 64 -0.32 26.61 3.25
N LYS A 65 0.97 26.79 2.94
CA LYS A 65 1.56 28.12 2.68
C LYS A 65 1.13 28.74 1.34
N SER A 66 0.89 27.90 0.34
CA SER A 66 0.46 28.32 -0.98
C SER A 66 -0.35 27.21 -1.63
N CYS A 67 -1.44 27.59 -2.29
CA CYS A 67 -2.26 26.71 -3.10
C CYS A 67 -2.75 27.53 -4.29
N ALA A 68 -2.57 27.03 -5.51
CA ALA A 68 -2.94 27.75 -6.72
C ALA A 68 -3.73 26.81 -7.66
N PRO A 69 -4.85 27.25 -8.24
CA PRO A 69 -5.65 28.45 -7.91
C PRO A 69 -6.64 28.23 -6.74
N ASN A 70 -6.99 26.98 -6.42
CA ASN A 70 -7.99 26.65 -5.41
C ASN A 70 -7.55 25.43 -4.57
N LEU A 71 -7.93 25.40 -3.29
CA LEU A 71 -7.79 24.24 -2.43
C LEU A 71 -9.14 23.52 -2.32
N ASN A 72 -9.18 22.25 -2.72
CA ASN A 72 -10.34 21.38 -2.50
C ASN A 72 -10.05 20.42 -1.34
N VAL A 73 -10.87 20.47 -0.30
CA VAL A 73 -10.82 19.56 0.85
C VAL A 73 -12.14 18.79 0.88
N ASN A 74 -12.08 17.48 0.69
CA ASN A 74 -13.22 16.59 0.83
C ASN A 74 -13.08 15.78 2.12
N VAL A 75 -14.13 15.79 2.96
CA VAL A 75 -14.19 15.01 4.18
C VAL A 75 -15.41 14.10 4.12
N ASN A 76 -15.18 12.79 4.22
CA ASN A 76 -16.23 11.77 4.10
C ASN A 76 -17.07 11.59 5.38
N ASN A 77 -16.94 12.47 6.37
CA ASN A 77 -17.64 12.35 7.65
C ASN A 77 -18.15 13.72 8.12
N LYS A 78 -19.07 13.72 9.10
CA LYS A 78 -19.51 14.96 9.74
C LYS A 78 -18.35 15.59 10.51
N VAL A 79 -18.05 16.85 10.21
CA VAL A 79 -17.00 17.62 10.88
C VAL A 79 -17.55 18.98 11.28
N ASP A 80 -17.27 19.36 12.52
CA ASP A 80 -17.52 20.71 13.00
C ASP A 80 -16.36 21.62 12.55
N VAL A 81 -16.69 22.69 11.83
CA VAL A 81 -15.71 23.64 11.29
C VAL A 81 -15.95 25.02 11.86
N ASN A 82 -14.86 25.67 12.30
CA ASN A 82 -14.88 27.06 12.71
C ASN A 82 -14.50 27.93 11.50
N ILE A 83 -15.44 28.74 11.03
CA ILE A 83 -15.24 29.61 9.86
C ILE A 83 -15.41 31.05 10.33
N ASP A 84 -14.38 31.87 10.13
CA ASP A 84 -14.43 33.30 10.44
C ASP A 84 -15.18 34.10 9.35
N LYS A 85 -14.93 33.77 8.08
CA LYS A 85 -15.54 34.45 6.93
C LYS A 85 -15.66 33.53 5.72
N VAL A 86 -16.78 33.62 5.02
CA VAL A 86 -16.99 33.01 3.71
C VAL A 86 -17.02 34.11 2.66
N GLY A 87 -16.17 34.01 1.64
CA GLY A 87 -16.15 34.91 0.49
C GLY A 87 -16.91 34.32 -0.70
N GLY A 88 -17.45 35.18 -1.58
CA GLY A 88 -18.19 34.77 -2.79
C GLY A 88 -19.56 35.46 -2.89
N GLY A 89 -20.19 35.43 -4.07
CA GLY A 89 -21.49 36.06 -4.29
C GLY A 89 -22.67 35.34 -3.65
N TYR A 90 -22.55 34.01 -3.46
CA TYR A 90 -23.63 33.16 -2.97
C TYR A 90 -23.05 31.94 -2.24
N VAL A 91 -23.73 31.47 -1.19
CA VAL A 91 -23.47 30.18 -0.53
C VAL A 91 -24.61 29.24 -0.90
N SER A 92 -24.30 28.09 -1.50
CA SER A 92 -25.28 27.05 -1.81
C SER A 92 -25.14 25.91 -0.79
N SER A 93 -26.25 25.46 -0.23
CA SER A 93 -26.31 24.37 0.75
C SER A 93 -27.50 23.45 0.43
N GLY A 94 -27.27 22.13 0.51
CA GLY A 94 -28.33 21.11 0.41
C GLY A 94 -29.20 20.95 1.67
N GLY A 95 -29.02 21.81 2.67
CA GLY A 95 -29.76 21.82 3.93
C GLY A 95 -29.71 23.18 4.65
N PRO A 96 -30.34 23.35 5.83
CA PRO A 96 -30.36 24.63 6.53
C PRO A 96 -28.94 25.04 6.97
N ILE A 97 -28.60 26.33 6.77
CA ILE A 97 -27.39 26.97 7.29
C ILE A 97 -27.78 27.75 8.56
N PRO A 98 -27.70 27.17 9.76
CA PRO A 98 -28.03 27.89 10.99
C PRO A 98 -26.94 28.91 11.31
N VAL A 99 -27.29 30.19 11.27
CA VAL A 99 -26.45 31.29 11.76
C VAL A 99 -26.94 31.72 13.14
N LYS A 100 -26.04 31.76 14.13
CA LYS A 100 -26.31 32.42 15.42
C LYS A 100 -25.94 33.89 15.29
N ILE A 101 -26.95 34.75 15.31
CA ILE A 101 -26.76 36.19 15.46
C ILE A 101 -26.63 36.46 16.97
N LYS A 102 -25.56 37.16 17.38
CA LYS A 102 -25.46 37.80 18.68
C LYS A 102 -25.81 39.28 18.53
#